data_AF-L9XDK9-F1
#
_entry.id   AF-L9XDK9-F1
#
_cell.length_a   1.000
_cell.length_b   1.000
_cell.length_c   1.000
_cell.angle_alpha   90.00
_cell.angle_beta   90.00
_cell.angle_gamma   90.00
#
_symmetry.space_group_name_H-M   'P 1'
#
loop_
_entity.id
_entity.type
_entity.pdbx_description
1 polymer ?
#
loop_
_entity_poly.entity_id
_entity_poly.type
_entity_poly.pdbx_seq_one_letter_code
_entity_poly.pdbx_strand_id
1 'polypeptide(L)'
;MDDTIIDETFADELRSACRTTVGDELRSITYLTEEDVEQVYLRSDLDRTADLIGFAEHERRGFHSQSAYRNTQLGEYEATIRMFENGYLSRVIRGSHGVWVTTDNMSMERFEELTSALSAVLEDHEPADG
;
A
#
# COMPACT_ATOMS: atom_id res chain seq x y z
N MET A 1 -1.87 -21.74 13.06
CA MET A 1 -2.98 -20.86 12.67
C MET A 1 -2.27 -19.60 12.26
N ASP A 2 -2.20 -19.36 10.95
CA ASP A 2 -1.63 -18.11 10.44
C ASP A 2 -2.44 -16.97 11.04
N ASP A 3 -1.75 -16.13 11.82
CA ASP A 3 -2.33 -14.93 12.41
C ASP A 3 -2.40 -13.90 11.28
N THR A 4 -3.48 -13.98 10.51
CA THR A 4 -3.75 -13.07 9.40
C THR A 4 -4.30 -11.76 9.97
N ILE A 5 -3.70 -10.65 9.57
CA ILE A 5 -4.00 -9.30 10.07
C ILE A 5 -5.01 -8.55 9.19
N ILE A 6 -5.48 -9.20 8.12
CA ILE A 6 -6.46 -8.67 7.16
C ILE A 6 -7.46 -9.75 6.78
N ASP A 7 -8.76 -9.49 6.91
CA ASP A 7 -9.76 -10.48 6.51
C ASP A 7 -9.85 -10.63 4.98
N GLU A 8 -10.38 -11.77 4.53
CA GLU A 8 -10.43 -12.11 3.10
C GLU A 8 -11.27 -11.11 2.28
N THR A 9 -12.32 -10.51 2.86
CA THR A 9 -13.17 -9.53 2.17
C THR A 9 -12.38 -8.27 1.87
N PHE A 10 -11.71 -7.72 2.89
CA PHE A 10 -10.86 -6.54 2.72
C PHE A 10 -9.69 -6.83 1.77
N ALA A 11 -9.06 -8.01 1.87
CA ALA A 11 -8.01 -8.44 0.96
C ALA A 11 -8.48 -8.49 -0.51
N ASP A 12 -9.69 -8.99 -0.78
CA ASP A 12 -10.26 -9.03 -2.13
C ASP A 12 -10.63 -7.64 -2.66
N GLU A 13 -11.09 -6.73 -1.80
CA GLU A 13 -11.34 -5.34 -2.19
C GLU A 13 -10.05 -4.61 -2.58
N LEU A 14 -8.97 -4.78 -1.82
CA LEU A 14 -7.65 -4.24 -2.19
C LEU A 14 -7.18 -4.79 -3.54
N ARG A 15 -7.33 -6.10 -3.76
CA ARG A 15 -6.98 -6.74 -5.05
C ARG A 15 -7.81 -6.16 -6.20
N SER A 16 -9.11 -5.98 -5.98
CA SER A 16 -10.04 -5.44 -6.98
C SER A 16 -9.69 -4.00 -7.34
N ALA A 17 -9.46 -3.15 -6.34
CA ALA A 17 -9.07 -1.76 -6.52
C ALA A 17 -7.74 -1.63 -7.28
N CYS A 18 -6.72 -2.40 -6.88
CA CYS A 18 -5.41 -2.39 -7.54
C CYS A 18 -5.49 -2.92 -8.98
N ARG A 19 -6.23 -4.00 -9.24
CA ARG A 19 -6.38 -4.54 -10.60
C ARG A 19 -7.14 -3.60 -11.53
N THR A 20 -8.13 -2.88 -11.01
CA THR A 20 -8.91 -1.92 -11.79
C THR A 20 -8.07 -0.73 -12.24
N THR A 21 -7.19 -0.23 -11.35
CA THR A 21 -6.38 0.97 -11.59
C THR A 21 -5.06 0.67 -12.31
N VAL A 22 -4.36 -0.40 -11.90
CA VAL A 22 -3.01 -0.74 -12.40
C VAL A 22 -3.06 -1.77 -13.54
N GLY A 23 -4.01 -2.71 -13.50
CA GLY A 23 -4.10 -3.80 -14.48
C GLY A 23 -2.89 -4.75 -14.40
N ASP A 24 -2.37 -5.12 -15.56
CA ASP A 24 -1.29 -6.12 -15.70
C ASP A 24 0.07 -5.66 -15.16
N GLU A 25 0.24 -4.35 -14.92
CA GLU A 25 1.46 -3.76 -14.36
C GLU A 25 1.57 -4.01 -12.84
N LEU A 26 0.54 -4.58 -12.21
CA LEU A 26 0.51 -4.88 -10.78
C LEU A 26 1.44 -6.06 -10.44
N ARG A 27 2.42 -5.79 -9.58
CA ARG A 27 3.41 -6.78 -9.15
C ARG A 27 3.13 -7.37 -7.78
N SER A 28 2.83 -6.53 -6.80
CA SER A 28 2.50 -7.00 -5.44
C SER A 28 1.57 -6.04 -4.72
N ILE A 29 0.83 -6.58 -3.76
CA ILE A 29 0.07 -5.83 -2.77
C ILE A 29 0.48 -6.36 -1.39
N THR A 30 0.90 -5.47 -0.51
CA THR A 30 1.22 -5.78 0.88
C THR A 30 0.41 -4.86 1.78
N TYR A 31 -0.38 -5.46 2.67
CA TYR A 31 -1.07 -4.75 3.73
C TYR A 31 -0.13 -4.61 4.94
N LEU A 32 -0.22 -3.49 5.64
CA LEU A 32 0.62 -3.22 6.80
C LEU A 32 -0.16 -2.44 7.87
N THR A 33 0.11 -2.78 9.12
CA THR A 33 -0.28 -2.02 10.31
C THR A 33 0.98 -1.52 11.00
N GLU A 34 0.82 -0.81 12.12
CA GLU A 34 1.96 -0.41 12.96
C GLU A 34 2.77 -1.62 13.47
N GLU A 35 2.11 -2.76 13.66
CA GLU A 35 2.69 -3.94 14.31
C GLU A 35 3.10 -5.02 13.30
N ASP A 36 2.34 -5.20 12.23
CA ASP A 36 2.41 -6.38 11.36
C ASP A 36 2.34 -6.04 9.86
N VAL A 37 2.72 -7.00 9.02
CA VAL A 37 2.62 -6.89 7.55
C VAL A 37 2.16 -8.22 6.98
N GLU A 38 1.33 -8.16 5.94
CA GLU A 38 0.83 -9.34 5.24
C GLU A 38 0.79 -9.14 3.74
N GLN A 39 1.29 -10.13 2.99
CA GLN A 39 1.28 -10.11 1.53
C GLN A 39 -0.09 -10.57 1.01
N VAL A 40 -0.84 -9.63 0.43
CA VAL A 40 -2.19 -9.85 -0.11
C VAL A 40 -2.15 -10.41 -1.53
N TYR A 41 -1.16 -9.99 -2.32
CA TYR A 41 -1.00 -10.42 -3.71
C TYR A 41 0.47 -10.38 -4.13
N LEU A 42 0.85 -11.36 -4.96
CA LEU A 42 2.13 -11.40 -5.65
C LEU A 42 1.92 -11.98 -7.05
N ARG A 43 2.44 -11.31 -8.07
CA ARG A 43 2.41 -11.79 -9.46
C ARG A 43 3.26 -13.07 -9.58
N SER A 44 2.77 -14.04 -10.33
CA SER A 44 3.31 -15.41 -10.36
C SER A 44 4.73 -15.55 -10.92
N ASP A 45 5.20 -14.58 -11.70
CA ASP A 45 6.56 -14.50 -12.24
C ASP A 45 7.58 -13.93 -11.25
N LEU A 46 7.13 -13.46 -10.08
CA LEU A 46 7.98 -12.90 -9.04
C LEU A 46 8.20 -13.92 -7.92
N ASP A 47 9.46 -14.09 -7.54
CA ASP A 47 9.79 -14.83 -6.33
C ASP A 47 9.22 -14.12 -5.10
N ARG A 48 8.72 -14.91 -4.13
CA ARG A 48 8.16 -14.42 -2.86
C ARG A 48 9.15 -13.45 -2.25
N THR A 49 8.82 -12.16 -2.35
CA THR A 49 9.80 -11.08 -2.24
C THR A 49 10.24 -10.94 -0.79
N ALA A 50 11.29 -11.68 -0.42
CA ALA A 50 12.00 -11.53 0.84
C ALA A 50 12.48 -10.08 1.04
N ASP A 51 12.72 -9.35 -0.05
CA ASP A 51 13.06 -7.93 -0.02
C ASP A 51 11.92 -7.03 0.49
N LEU A 52 10.65 -7.27 0.14
CA LEU A 52 9.55 -6.35 0.47
C LEU A 52 9.16 -6.40 1.95
N ILE A 53 9.25 -7.59 2.58
CA ILE A 53 9.02 -7.74 4.02
C ILE A 53 10.14 -7.04 4.81
N GLY A 54 11.40 -7.19 4.39
CA GLY A 54 12.53 -6.47 5.01
C GLY A 54 12.43 -4.95 4.86
N PHE A 55 11.92 -4.45 3.72
CA PHE A 55 11.59 -3.04 3.54
C PHE A 55 10.44 -2.61 4.48
N ALA A 56 9.41 -3.43 4.63
CA ALA A 56 8.24 -3.16 5.47
C ALA A 56 8.61 -3.03 6.94
N GLU A 57 9.43 -3.95 7.44
CA GLU A 57 9.94 -3.87 8.82
C GLU A 57 10.83 -2.63 9.05
N HIS A 58 11.66 -2.25 8.07
CA HIS A 58 12.51 -1.05 8.18
C HIS A 58 11.72 0.27 8.10
N GLU A 59 10.58 0.26 7.40
CA GLU A 59 9.68 1.41 7.21
C GLU A 59 8.59 1.56 8.26
N ARG A 60 8.36 0.60 9.17
CA ARG A 60 7.41 0.77 10.29
C ARG A 60 7.71 2.03 11.13
N ARG A 61 8.97 2.49 11.14
CA ARG A 61 9.36 3.79 11.75
C ARG A 61 8.85 5.03 10.98
N GLY A 62 8.37 4.85 9.75
CA GLY A 62 7.90 5.88 8.83
C GLY A 62 6.41 6.21 8.92
N PHE A 63 5.60 5.44 9.68
CA PHE A 63 4.20 5.80 9.99
C PHE A 63 4.12 7.18 10.66
N HIS A 64 5.09 7.52 11.49
CA HIS A 64 5.16 8.82 12.18
C HIS A 64 5.53 10.02 11.29
N SER A 65 5.95 9.81 10.03
CA SER A 65 6.31 10.93 9.14
C SER A 65 5.11 11.70 8.61
N GLN A 66 3.88 11.18 8.65
CA GLN A 66 2.69 11.94 8.20
C GLN A 66 2.52 13.26 8.95
N SER A 67 2.80 13.26 10.26
CA SER A 67 2.69 14.45 11.10
C SER A 67 3.58 15.62 10.63
N ALA A 68 4.70 15.31 9.97
CA ALA A 68 5.65 16.29 9.46
C ALA A 68 5.18 17.01 8.18
N TYR A 69 4.19 16.46 7.47
CA TYR A 69 3.63 17.01 6.24
C TYR A 69 2.28 17.73 6.44
N ARG A 70 1.88 17.99 7.69
CA ARG A 70 0.65 18.74 7.99
C ARG A 70 0.84 20.24 7.74
N ASN A 71 -0.25 20.94 7.40
CA ASN A 71 -0.29 22.39 7.20
C ASN A 71 0.63 22.93 6.09
N THR A 72 0.87 22.14 5.04
CA THR A 72 1.60 22.64 3.87
C THR A 72 0.64 23.34 2.92
N GLN A 73 1.17 24.18 2.03
CA GLN A 73 0.38 24.75 0.92
C GLN A 73 -0.02 23.71 -0.13
N LEU A 74 0.49 22.47 -0.02
CA LEU A 74 0.21 21.36 -0.92
C LEU A 74 -1.04 20.57 -0.50
N GLY A 75 -1.63 20.88 0.65
CA GLY A 75 -2.77 20.16 1.20
C GLY A 75 -2.36 19.04 2.15
N GLU A 76 -3.25 18.07 2.29
CA GLU A 76 -3.04 16.87 3.11
C GLU A 76 -2.13 15.87 2.41
N TYR A 77 -1.47 15.02 3.20
CA TYR A 77 -0.57 14.00 2.67
C TYR A 77 -1.38 12.83 2.11
N GLU A 78 -1.30 12.63 0.79
CA GLU A 78 -2.04 11.55 0.12
C GLU A 78 -1.26 10.23 0.06
N ALA A 79 -0.02 10.27 -0.46
CA ALA A 79 0.80 9.08 -0.70
C ALA A 79 2.30 9.39 -0.84
N THR A 80 3.11 8.34 -0.97
CA THR A 80 4.52 8.44 -1.40
C THR A 80 4.83 7.42 -2.48
N ILE A 81 5.51 7.86 -3.53
CA ILE A 81 5.99 7.03 -4.63
C ILE A 81 7.51 6.98 -4.57
N ARG A 82 8.08 5.77 -4.58
CA ARG A 82 9.52 5.55 -4.73
C ARG A 82 9.78 4.90 -6.07
N MET A 83 10.76 5.43 -6.79
CA MET A 83 11.18 4.93 -8.10
C MET A 83 12.38 4.00 -7.92
N PHE A 84 12.31 2.85 -8.58
CA PHE A 84 13.37 1.87 -8.71
C PHE A 84 13.66 1.66 -10.21
N GLU A 85 14.84 1.12 -10.53
CA GLU A 85 15.21 0.81 -11.91
C GLU A 85 14.17 -0.06 -12.62
N ASN A 86 13.56 -0.97 -11.87
CA ASN A 86 12.61 -1.94 -12.40
C ASN A 86 11.15 -1.58 -12.13
N GLY A 87 10.80 -0.38 -11.67
CA GLY A 87 9.40 -0.01 -11.42
C GLY A 87 9.21 0.88 -10.21
N TYR A 88 8.05 0.81 -9.59
CA TYR A 88 7.66 1.74 -8.52
C TYR A 88 7.12 1.04 -7.28
N LEU A 89 7.28 1.69 -6.14
CA LEU A 89 6.60 1.38 -4.89
C LEU A 89 5.72 2.57 -4.52
N SER A 90 4.40 2.37 -4.52
CA SER A 90 3.45 3.34 -3.97
C SER A 90 3.06 2.94 -2.56
N ARG A 91 3.01 3.92 -1.66
CA ARG A 91 2.60 3.77 -0.27
C ARG A 91 1.45 4.72 0.04
N VAL A 92 0.33 4.15 0.45
CA VAL A 92 -0.86 4.85 0.94
C VAL A 92 -1.11 4.41 2.37
N ILE A 93 -1.30 5.37 3.28
CA ILE A 93 -1.53 5.11 4.70
C ILE A 93 -2.73 5.94 5.15
N ARG A 94 -3.62 5.34 5.95
CA ARG A 94 -4.74 5.99 6.63
C ARG A 94 -4.71 5.54 8.09
N GLY A 95 -4.80 6.46 9.04
CA GLY A 95 -4.68 6.12 10.46
C GLY A 95 -3.44 5.26 10.80
N SER A 96 -3.68 4.09 11.40
CA SER A 96 -2.69 3.11 11.86
C SER A 96 -2.40 1.96 10.86
N HIS A 97 -2.94 2.03 9.64
CA HIS A 97 -2.79 0.99 8.64
C HIS A 97 -2.58 1.56 7.23
N GLY A 98 -2.15 0.69 6.31
CA GLY A 98 -1.88 1.12 4.96
C GLY A 98 -1.60 -0.02 4.02
N VAL A 99 -1.26 0.35 2.79
CA VAL A 99 -0.97 -0.60 1.73
C VAL A 99 0.23 -0.13 0.93
N TRP A 100 1.04 -1.11 0.55
CA TRP A 100 2.10 -0.96 -0.42
C TRP A 100 1.76 -1.70 -1.69
N VAL A 101 1.91 -1.00 -2.80
CA VAL A 101 1.70 -1.54 -4.12
C VAL A 101 2.98 -1.38 -4.91
N THR A 102 3.50 -2.48 -5.45
CA THR A 102 4.57 -2.42 -6.43
C THR A 102 4.01 -2.60 -7.84
N THR A 103 4.57 -1.85 -8.77
CA THR A 103 4.17 -1.88 -10.18
C THR A 103 5.39 -1.92 -11.09
N ASP A 104 5.18 -2.35 -12.33
CA ASP A 104 6.02 -1.97 -13.47
C ASP A 104 5.94 -0.45 -13.72
N ASN A 105 6.32 0.01 -14.90
CA ASN A 105 6.20 1.42 -15.26
C ASN A 105 4.74 1.90 -15.19
N MET A 106 4.49 3.12 -14.71
CA MET A 106 3.12 3.62 -14.65
C MET A 106 3.13 5.15 -14.79
N SER A 107 2.06 5.72 -15.36
CA SER A 107 1.90 7.17 -15.46
C SER A 107 1.54 7.79 -14.09
N MET A 108 1.83 9.08 -13.92
CA MET A 108 1.46 9.82 -12.71
C MET A 108 -0.07 9.79 -12.47
N GLU A 109 -0.86 9.96 -13.52
CA GLU A 109 -2.33 9.93 -13.45
C GLU A 109 -2.84 8.61 -12.86
N ARG A 110 -2.27 7.48 -13.27
CA ARG A 110 -2.61 6.17 -12.70
C ARG A 110 -2.18 6.03 -11.25
N PHE A 111 -1.08 6.66 -10.82
CA PHE A 111 -0.73 6.70 -9.40
C PHE A 111 -1.74 7.49 -8.58
N GLU A 112 -2.27 8.59 -9.11
CA GLU A 112 -3.31 9.39 -8.46
C GLU A 112 -4.62 8.59 -8.35
N GLU A 113 -5.03 7.91 -9.43
CA GLU A 113 -6.20 7.01 -9.42
C GLU A 113 -6.03 5.85 -8.42
N LEU A 114 -4.87 5.19 -8.43
CA LEU A 114 -4.54 4.13 -7.47
C LEU A 114 -4.59 4.66 -6.03
N THR A 115 -4.00 5.83 -5.78
CA THR A 115 -3.99 6.44 -4.44
C THR A 115 -5.40 6.74 -3.96
N SER A 116 -6.24 7.33 -4.80
CA SER A 116 -7.63 7.65 -4.47
C SER A 116 -8.44 6.40 -4.18
N ALA A 117 -8.32 5.36 -5.02
CA ALA A 117 -9.03 4.10 -4.84
C ALA A 117 -8.62 3.40 -3.55
N LEU A 118 -7.32 3.31 -3.27
CA LEU A 118 -6.81 2.67 -2.06
C LEU A 118 -7.18 3.44 -0.79
N SER A 119 -7.19 4.77 -0.85
CA SER A 119 -7.61 5.60 0.28
C SER A 119 -9.06 5.30 0.66
N ALA A 120 -9.95 5.27 -0.33
CA ALA A 120 -11.37 4.96 -0.10
C ALA A 120 -11.57 3.56 0.50
N VAL A 121 -10.82 2.54 0.04
CA VAL A 121 -10.91 1.20 0.64
C VAL A 121 -10.35 1.18 2.05
N LEU A 122 -9.21 1.83 2.32
CA LEU A 122 -8.62 1.89 3.66
C LEU A 122 -9.55 2.61 4.66
N GLU A 123 -10.20 3.69 4.24
CA GLU A 123 -11.14 4.44 5.08
C GLU A 123 -12.42 3.65 5.41
N ASP A 124 -12.89 2.76 4.53
CA ASP A 124 -14.04 1.88 4.80
C ASP A 124 -13.69 0.77 5.81
N HIS A 125 -12.42 0.34 5.81
CA HIS A 125 -11.88 -0.72 6.67
C HIS A 125 -10.98 -0.16 7.77
N GLU A 126 -11.23 1.07 8.23
CA GLU A 126 -10.46 1.67 9.31
C GLU A 126 -10.59 0.75 10.54
N PRO A 127 -9.48 0.18 11.06
CA PRO A 127 -9.53 -0.73 12.18
C PRO A 127 -10.14 0.04 13.35
N ALA A 128 -11.26 -0.44 13.88
CA ALA A 128 -11.94 0.20 14.99
C ALA A 128 -10.94 0.44 16.12
N ASP A 129 -10.62 1.72 16.40
CA ASP A 129 -9.80 2.11 17.55
C ASP A 129 -10.34 1.37 18.79
N GLY A 130 -9.50 0.51 19.37
CA GLY A 130 -9.79 -0.24 20.60
C GLY A 130 -9.78 0.65 21.83
#